data_AF-A0A1I5ZXA4-F1
#
_entry.id   AF-A0A1I5ZXA4-F1
#
_cell.length_a   1.000
_cell.length_b   1.000
_cell.length_c   1.000
_cell.angle_alpha   90.00
_cell.angle_beta   90.00
_cell.angle_gamma   90.00
#
_symmetry.space_group_name_H-M   'P 1'
#
loop_
_entity.id
_entity.type
_entity.pdbx_description
1 polymer ?
#
loop_
_entity_poly.entity_id
_entity_poly.type
_entity_poly.pdbx_seq_one_letter_code
_entity_poly.pdbx_strand_id
1 'polypeptide(L)'
;MNNQEMNGFLNPLKNRPDLEPDQEFTMNLKRRLMLNEKNISSEKVRGRKNWGVIFSLCTAIVLFAILSASFLTKQTTNPEQASEHSPDVEIPKESFPIFNELISETPAYKQLYEKIVLITGMREESKVVISYLEAMKRKDLMELKKYVDESVVNEKSQSLFTFYESMNEKTIILRGIVPNMEENRFEILISFEDTKENPYLIQHSIFLNTEDEQKVKIEDGLLKSDDKKVETVKNEFELTNAERENYEWFKKDYDESNLKDLSPISVAKLYVQAKLDGDRETEYELYTSRSDHILWTKEEHLSFPATDSGTKEQILADFSGIEEGKFIQTSDIEGYVSFTNANGEMGCRMVKDENGVWKVGFMPTQ
;
A
#
# COMPACT_ATOMS: atom_id res chain seq x y z
N MET A 1 7.72 47.91 -29.23
CA MET A 1 6.26 48.12 -29.41
C MET A 1 5.69 48.46 -28.06
N ASN A 2 4.87 49.51 -27.97
CA ASN A 2 4.39 50.04 -26.70
C ASN A 2 3.17 49.23 -26.23
N ASN A 3 3.04 48.91 -24.94
CA ASN A 3 1.96 48.04 -24.42
C ASN A 3 0.53 48.55 -24.72
N GLN A 4 0.38 49.84 -25.04
CA GLN A 4 -0.90 50.40 -25.49
C GLN A 4 -1.33 49.94 -26.89
N GLU A 5 -0.40 49.65 -27.81
CA GLU A 5 -0.74 49.22 -29.17
C GLU A 5 -1.18 47.75 -29.23
N MET A 6 -0.64 46.90 -28.34
CA MET A 6 -1.06 45.50 -28.23
C MET A 6 -2.50 45.35 -27.74
N ASN A 7 -2.95 46.21 -26.82
CA ASN A 7 -4.31 46.14 -26.29
C ASN A 7 -5.37 46.56 -27.32
N GLY A 8 -5.04 47.48 -28.24
CA GLY A 8 -5.93 47.86 -29.34
C GLY A 8 -6.15 46.72 -30.35
N PHE A 9 -5.12 45.92 -30.62
CA PHE A 9 -5.19 44.79 -31.55
C PHE A 9 -5.97 43.59 -31.00
N LEU A 10 -5.90 43.34 -29.69
CA LEU A 10 -6.50 42.14 -29.06
C LEU A 10 -7.97 42.32 -28.64
N ASN A 11 -8.42 43.56 -28.42
CA ASN A 11 -9.80 43.83 -28.01
C ASN A 11 -10.88 43.31 -28.99
N PRO A 12 -10.72 43.42 -30.32
CA PRO A 12 -11.69 42.87 -31.27
C PRO A 12 -11.75 41.33 -31.29
N LEU A 13 -10.69 40.64 -30.85
CA LEU A 13 -10.62 39.18 -30.81
C LEU A 13 -11.25 38.60 -29.53
N LYS A 14 -11.23 39.37 -28.43
CA LYS A 14 -11.73 38.94 -27.12
C LYS A 14 -13.26 38.90 -27.03
N ASN A 15 -13.95 39.63 -27.90
CA ASN A 15 -15.40 39.86 -27.82
C ASN A 15 -16.16 39.35 -29.07
N ARG A 16 -15.58 38.38 -29.79
CA ARG A 16 -16.22 37.79 -30.97
C ARG A 16 -17.09 36.60 -30.56
N PRO A 17 -18.41 36.63 -30.78
CA PRO A 17 -19.33 35.54 -30.39
C PRO A 17 -19.17 34.28 -31.26
N ASP A 18 -18.43 34.38 -32.37
CA ASP A 18 -18.07 33.30 -33.28
C ASP A 18 -16.75 32.58 -32.91
N LEU A 19 -16.11 33.00 -31.81
CA LEU A 19 -14.79 32.53 -31.35
C LEU A 19 -14.86 31.89 -29.96
N GLU A 20 -16.00 31.33 -29.58
CA GLU A 20 -16.00 30.39 -28.46
C GLU A 20 -15.10 29.21 -28.84
N PRO A 21 -13.99 29.00 -28.10
CA PRO A 21 -13.07 27.93 -28.43
C PRO A 21 -13.83 26.61 -28.32
N ASP A 22 -13.68 25.78 -29.35
CA ASP A 22 -14.26 24.45 -29.40
C ASP A 22 -14.11 23.73 -28.04
N GLN A 23 -15.20 23.16 -27.54
CA GLN A 23 -15.23 22.54 -26.22
C GLN A 23 -14.22 21.39 -26.14
N GLU A 24 -14.02 20.65 -27.24
CA GLU A 24 -13.03 19.59 -27.29
C GLU A 24 -11.60 20.14 -27.22
N PHE A 25 -11.33 21.27 -27.89
CA PHE A 25 -10.07 21.99 -27.81
C PHE A 25 -9.77 22.51 -26.39
N THR A 26 -10.76 23.12 -25.72
CA THR A 26 -10.57 23.62 -24.34
C THR A 26 -10.33 22.49 -23.34
N MET A 27 -11.04 21.37 -23.46
CA MET A 27 -10.80 20.17 -22.64
C MET A 27 -9.41 19.57 -22.91
N ASN A 28 -8.98 19.47 -24.18
CA ASN A 28 -7.66 18.96 -24.53
C ASN A 28 -6.52 19.88 -24.05
N LEU A 29 -6.70 21.20 -24.13
CA LEU A 29 -5.73 22.17 -23.64
C LEU A 29 -5.60 22.09 -22.12
N LYS A 30 -6.73 22.03 -21.39
CA LYS A 30 -6.76 21.86 -19.93
C LYS A 30 -6.07 20.56 -19.52
N ARG A 31 -6.35 19.44 -20.20
CA ARG A 31 -5.70 18.14 -19.98
C ARG A 31 -4.18 18.21 -20.21
N ARG A 32 -3.74 18.86 -21.29
CA ARG A 32 -2.29 19.00 -21.61
C ARG A 32 -1.56 19.87 -20.61
N LEU A 33 -2.16 20.97 -20.15
CA LEU A 33 -1.55 21.84 -19.14
C LEU A 33 -1.39 21.10 -17.80
N MET A 34 -2.40 20.33 -17.38
CA MET A 34 -2.32 19.51 -16.16
C MET A 34 -1.29 18.38 -16.24
N LEU A 35 -1.05 17.81 -17.43
CA LEU A 35 -0.02 16.80 -17.62
C LEU A 35 1.41 17.39 -17.68
N ASN A 36 1.55 18.64 -18.17
CA ASN A 36 2.86 19.24 -18.40
C ASN A 36 3.40 20.06 -17.21
N GLU A 37 2.54 20.48 -16.27
CA GLU A 37 2.97 21.04 -14.98
C GLU A 37 3.78 20.03 -14.13
N LYS A 38 3.64 18.73 -14.38
CA LYS A 38 4.43 17.68 -13.73
C LYS A 38 5.93 17.66 -14.12
N ASN A 39 6.34 18.38 -15.18
CA ASN A 39 7.74 18.41 -15.65
C ASN A 39 8.50 19.72 -15.37
N ILE A 40 7.88 20.69 -14.70
CA ILE A 40 8.53 21.99 -14.40
C ILE A 40 8.40 22.28 -12.90
N SER A 41 9.04 21.48 -12.05
CA SER A 41 9.42 21.97 -10.72
C SER A 41 10.76 21.40 -10.22
N SER A 42 11.75 22.29 -10.18
CA SER A 42 12.93 22.31 -9.30
C SER A 42 14.17 21.44 -9.62
N GLU A 43 14.86 21.77 -10.71
CA GLU A 43 16.33 21.76 -10.67
C GLU A 43 16.82 22.88 -9.72
N LYS A 44 17.24 22.51 -8.50
CA LYS A 44 18.09 23.38 -7.66
C LYS A 44 19.49 22.77 -7.54
N VAL A 45 20.39 23.36 -8.31
CA VAL A 45 21.85 23.24 -8.24
C VAL A 45 22.39 23.87 -6.95
N ARG A 46 23.19 23.10 -6.17
CA ARG A 46 24.30 23.45 -5.22
C ARG A 46 24.26 22.48 -4.02
N GLY A 47 25.32 21.84 -3.54
CA GLY A 47 26.76 22.05 -3.71
C GLY A 47 27.56 20.84 -3.22
N ARG A 48 28.63 20.49 -3.95
CA ARG A 48 29.61 19.45 -3.59
C ARG A 48 30.47 19.92 -2.41
N LYS A 49 30.57 19.11 -1.35
CA LYS A 49 31.63 19.18 -0.33
C LYS A 49 32.33 17.82 -0.24
N ASN A 50 33.64 17.84 -0.49
CA ASN A 50 34.56 16.70 -0.49
C ASN A 50 34.52 15.89 0.82
N TRP A 51 34.17 14.60 0.73
CA TRP A 51 34.29 13.59 1.80
C TRP A 51 35.40 12.55 1.52
N GLY A 52 36.17 12.71 0.44
CA GLY A 52 37.10 11.69 -0.07
C GLY A 52 38.41 11.48 0.70
N VAL A 53 38.56 11.95 1.94
CA VAL A 53 39.84 11.83 2.70
C VAL A 53 39.69 11.10 4.04
N ILE A 54 38.48 10.79 4.50
CA ILE A 54 38.28 10.12 5.81
C ILE A 54 38.20 8.59 5.68
N PHE A 55 37.93 8.04 4.48
CA PHE A 55 37.71 6.60 4.30
C PHE A 55 38.97 5.74 4.09
N SER A 56 40.17 6.30 3.97
CA SER A 56 41.36 5.49 3.64
C SER A 56 42.13 4.92 4.84
N LEU A 57 41.78 5.26 6.08
CA LEU A 57 42.51 4.76 7.26
C LEU A 57 41.86 3.55 7.95
N CYS A 58 40.55 3.33 7.77
CA CYS A 58 39.83 2.24 8.45
C CYS A 58 39.96 0.87 7.74
N THR A 59 40.26 0.85 6.45
CA THR A 59 40.38 -0.39 5.66
C THR A 59 41.64 -1.21 5.97
N ALA A 60 42.72 -0.57 6.45
CA ALA A 60 43.97 -1.27 6.78
C ALA A 60 43.88 -2.10 8.09
N ILE A 61 43.03 -1.70 9.04
CA ILE A 61 42.90 -2.38 10.34
C ILE A 61 42.05 -3.66 10.21
N VAL A 62 41.02 -3.63 9.36
CA VAL A 62 40.13 -4.78 9.14
C VAL A 62 40.84 -5.91 8.38
N LEU A 63 41.70 -5.58 7.42
CA LEU A 63 42.47 -6.59 6.66
C LEU A 63 43.49 -7.35 7.53
N PHE A 64 44.02 -6.72 8.59
CA PHE A 64 44.97 -7.38 9.49
C PHE A 64 44.29 -8.38 10.45
N ALA A 65 43.03 -8.12 10.83
CA ALA A 65 42.26 -9.01 11.71
C ALA A 65 41.79 -10.29 11.01
N ILE A 66 41.46 -10.22 9.72
CA ILE A 66 40.99 -11.37 8.94
C ILE A 66 42.12 -12.39 8.72
N LEU A 67 43.37 -11.94 8.53
CA LEU A 67 44.53 -12.83 8.35
C LEU A 67 44.92 -13.60 9.63
N SER A 68 44.63 -13.08 10.81
CA SER A 68 44.93 -13.77 12.08
C SER A 68 43.93 -14.87 12.45
N ALA A 69 42.68 -14.81 11.95
CA ALA A 69 41.64 -15.79 12.30
C ALA A 69 41.78 -17.12 11.52
N SER A 70 42.46 -17.12 10.36
CA SER A 70 42.56 -18.31 9.50
C SER A 70 43.54 -19.39 10.00
N PHE A 71 44.25 -19.16 11.10
CA PHE A 71 45.24 -20.11 11.62
C PHE A 71 44.75 -21.00 12.78
N LEU A 72 43.49 -20.84 13.24
CA LEU A 72 43.06 -21.44 14.50
C LEU A 72 41.77 -22.27 14.42
N THR A 73 41.61 -23.15 13.43
CA THR A 73 40.69 -24.30 13.54
C THR A 73 41.03 -25.38 12.51
N LYS A 74 41.86 -26.34 12.92
CA LYS A 74 42.03 -27.61 12.19
C LYS A 74 42.32 -28.72 13.20
N GLN A 75 41.39 -29.67 13.31
CA GLN A 75 41.39 -31.01 13.95
C GLN A 75 39.98 -31.23 14.58
N THR A 76 39.21 -32.30 14.35
CA THR A 76 39.55 -33.73 14.22
C THR A 76 38.40 -34.55 13.57
N THR A 77 38.81 -35.64 12.90
CA THR A 77 38.15 -36.84 12.32
C THR A 77 37.04 -37.52 13.17
N ASN A 78 35.87 -37.93 12.64
CA ASN A 78 35.44 -39.13 11.83
C ASN A 78 34.63 -40.17 12.70
N PRO A 79 33.87 -41.16 12.17
CA PRO A 79 32.48 -41.47 12.58
C PRO A 79 32.21 -42.95 12.98
N GLU A 80 31.02 -43.27 13.53
CA GLU A 80 30.36 -44.59 13.65
C GLU A 80 29.20 -44.49 14.68
N GLN A 81 28.09 -45.21 14.70
CA GLN A 81 27.34 -46.12 13.81
C GLN A 81 25.97 -46.36 14.49
N ALA A 82 24.91 -46.66 13.70
CA ALA A 82 23.71 -47.49 13.98
C ALA A 82 22.77 -47.10 15.15
N SER A 83 21.44 -47.34 15.19
CA SER A 83 20.39 -47.95 14.37
C SER A 83 19.10 -47.76 15.20
N GLU A 84 17.95 -47.36 14.63
CA GLU A 84 16.68 -48.05 14.95
C GLU A 84 15.56 -47.71 13.97
N HIS A 85 14.86 -48.78 13.60
CA HIS A 85 13.85 -48.90 12.57
C HIS A 85 12.48 -48.57 13.19
N SER A 86 11.70 -47.67 12.59
CA SER A 86 10.27 -47.55 12.81
C SER A 86 9.54 -47.49 11.46
N PRO A 87 8.34 -48.05 11.34
CA PRO A 87 7.72 -48.32 10.05
C PRO A 87 7.25 -47.01 9.40
N ASP A 88 7.87 -46.69 8.27
CA ASP A 88 7.46 -45.64 7.36
C ASP A 88 6.07 -45.96 6.82
N VAL A 89 5.09 -45.14 7.21
CA VAL A 89 3.90 -44.91 6.41
C VAL A 89 4.33 -43.97 5.29
N GLU A 90 4.57 -44.52 4.10
CA GLU A 90 4.79 -43.75 2.88
C GLU A 90 3.53 -42.93 2.56
N ILE A 91 3.43 -41.73 3.13
CA ILE A 91 2.57 -40.68 2.61
C ILE A 91 3.19 -40.26 1.27
N PRO A 92 2.44 -40.25 0.16
CA PRO A 92 2.97 -39.79 -1.13
C PRO A 92 3.51 -38.38 -0.96
N LYS A 93 4.83 -38.21 -1.02
CA LYS A 93 5.45 -36.89 -1.09
C LYS A 93 5.13 -36.33 -2.46
N GLU A 94 4.02 -35.61 -2.57
CA GLU A 94 3.78 -34.74 -3.71
C GLU A 94 5.01 -33.82 -3.86
N SER A 95 5.63 -33.85 -5.04
CA SER A 95 6.77 -32.99 -5.35
C SER A 95 6.38 -31.53 -5.18
N PHE A 96 7.27 -30.72 -4.60
CA PHE A 96 7.03 -29.28 -4.48
C PHE A 96 6.78 -28.67 -5.88
N PRO A 97 5.72 -27.88 -6.05
CA PRO A 97 5.29 -27.39 -7.36
C PRO A 97 6.31 -26.42 -7.96
N ILE A 98 6.39 -26.41 -9.28
CA ILE A 98 7.31 -25.53 -10.01
C ILE A 98 6.73 -24.11 -9.98
N PHE A 99 7.56 -23.09 -9.77
CA PHE A 99 7.13 -21.68 -9.63
C PHE A 99 6.11 -21.22 -10.70
N ASN A 100 6.33 -21.59 -11.97
CA ASN A 100 5.41 -21.20 -13.06
C ASN A 100 4.02 -21.84 -12.94
N GLU A 101 3.94 -23.04 -12.37
CA GLU A 101 2.68 -23.73 -12.07
C GLU A 101 1.96 -23.02 -10.92
N LEU A 102 2.69 -22.69 -9.85
CA LEU A 102 2.16 -21.97 -8.69
C LEU A 102 1.46 -20.65 -9.06
N ILE A 103 2.12 -19.80 -9.85
CA ILE A 103 1.55 -18.52 -10.26
C ILE A 103 0.44 -18.68 -11.33
N SER A 104 0.36 -19.83 -11.99
CA SER A 104 -0.73 -20.16 -12.91
C SER A 104 -1.98 -20.59 -12.16
N GLU A 105 -1.81 -21.36 -11.09
CA GLU A 105 -2.92 -21.89 -10.28
C GLU A 105 -3.46 -20.89 -9.27
N THR A 106 -2.60 -19.99 -8.77
CA THR A 106 -2.96 -19.00 -7.73
C THR A 106 -2.76 -17.57 -8.24
N PRO A 107 -3.83 -16.91 -8.76
CA PRO A 107 -3.75 -15.54 -9.28
C PRO A 107 -3.21 -14.53 -8.26
N ALA A 108 -3.47 -14.71 -6.97
CA ALA A 108 -2.96 -13.86 -5.91
C ALA A 108 -1.42 -13.92 -5.80
N TYR A 109 -0.82 -15.11 -5.92
CA TYR A 109 0.64 -15.25 -5.98
C TYR A 109 1.25 -14.56 -7.19
N LYS A 110 0.59 -14.67 -8.35
CA LYS A 110 1.03 -13.95 -9.56
C LYS A 110 1.03 -12.44 -9.33
N GLN A 111 -0.06 -11.89 -8.79
CA GLN A 111 -0.18 -10.46 -8.52
C GLN A 111 0.85 -9.99 -7.47
N LEU A 112 1.03 -10.77 -6.40
CA LEU A 112 2.03 -10.48 -5.38
C LEU A 112 3.44 -10.44 -5.99
N TYR A 113 3.82 -11.47 -6.75
CA TYR A 113 5.10 -11.53 -7.44
C TYR A 113 5.31 -10.35 -8.38
N GLU A 114 4.36 -10.06 -9.26
CA GLU A 114 4.47 -8.96 -10.24
C GLU A 114 4.62 -7.61 -9.54
N LYS A 115 3.91 -7.38 -8.43
CA LYS A 115 4.03 -6.14 -7.65
C LYS A 115 5.38 -6.03 -6.94
N ILE A 116 5.89 -7.10 -6.33
CA ILE A 116 7.22 -7.07 -5.68
C ILE A 116 8.30 -6.80 -6.73
N VAL A 117 8.25 -7.47 -7.89
CA VAL A 117 9.19 -7.24 -9.00
C VAL A 117 9.10 -5.80 -9.52
N LEU A 118 7.89 -5.26 -9.66
CA LEU A 118 7.70 -3.89 -10.13
C LEU A 118 8.34 -2.86 -9.18
N ILE A 119 8.18 -3.04 -7.87
CA ILE A 119 8.66 -2.09 -6.86
C ILE A 119 10.16 -2.23 -6.62
N THR A 120 10.67 -3.46 -6.56
CA THR A 120 12.06 -3.74 -6.16
C THR A 120 13.01 -3.92 -7.35
N GLY A 121 12.48 -4.29 -8.53
CA GLY A 121 13.28 -4.73 -9.67
C GLY A 121 13.85 -6.15 -9.56
N MET A 122 13.63 -6.85 -8.44
CA MET A 122 14.28 -8.13 -8.09
C MET A 122 13.44 -9.32 -8.55
N ARG A 123 13.84 -10.03 -9.60
CA ARG A 123 13.03 -11.12 -10.19
C ARG A 123 13.15 -12.43 -9.44
N GLU A 124 14.37 -12.91 -9.21
CA GLU A 124 14.59 -14.25 -8.63
C GLU A 124 14.30 -14.25 -7.12
N GLU A 125 14.64 -13.16 -6.47
CA GLU A 125 14.40 -12.90 -5.05
C GLU A 125 12.90 -12.82 -4.75
N SER A 126 12.11 -12.23 -5.66
CA SER A 126 10.64 -12.22 -5.53
C SER A 126 10.02 -13.61 -5.60
N LYS A 127 10.64 -14.57 -6.31
CA LYS A 127 10.16 -15.96 -6.34
C LYS A 127 10.31 -16.62 -4.98
N VAL A 128 11.37 -16.29 -4.25
CA VAL A 128 11.63 -16.82 -2.90
C VAL A 128 10.47 -16.51 -1.95
N VAL A 129 9.87 -15.32 -2.06
CA VAL A 129 8.71 -14.93 -1.24
C VAL A 129 7.50 -15.85 -1.52
N ILE A 130 7.22 -16.11 -2.80
CA ILE A 130 6.09 -17.00 -3.18
C ILE A 130 6.36 -18.44 -2.75
N SER A 131 7.56 -18.95 -3.00
CA SER A 131 7.95 -20.30 -2.61
C SER A 131 7.94 -20.48 -1.09
N TYR A 132 8.34 -19.45 -0.34
CA TYR A 132 8.26 -19.43 1.11
C TYR A 132 6.81 -19.58 1.60
N LEU A 133 5.89 -18.74 1.10
CA LEU A 133 4.47 -18.81 1.48
C LEU A 133 3.86 -20.19 1.17
N GLU A 134 4.19 -20.78 0.04
CA GLU A 134 3.72 -22.10 -0.34
C GLU A 134 4.30 -23.22 0.53
N ALA A 135 5.61 -23.16 0.85
CA ALA A 135 6.25 -24.11 1.76
C ALA A 135 5.59 -24.08 3.14
N MET A 136 5.23 -22.89 3.61
CA MET A 136 4.57 -22.69 4.90
C MET A 136 3.16 -23.27 4.91
N LYS A 137 2.38 -23.04 3.84
CA LYS A 137 1.04 -23.60 3.67
C LYS A 137 1.06 -25.14 3.60
N ARG A 138 2.00 -25.72 2.83
CA ARG A 138 2.16 -27.17 2.69
C ARG A 138 2.81 -27.84 3.91
N LYS A 139 3.30 -27.04 4.86
CA LYS A 139 4.11 -27.50 6.01
C LYS A 139 5.35 -28.29 5.56
N ASP A 140 5.94 -27.89 4.42
CA ASP A 140 7.10 -28.54 3.84
C ASP A 140 8.39 -28.01 4.48
N LEU A 141 8.85 -28.69 5.52
CA LEU A 141 10.05 -28.34 6.26
C LEU A 141 11.31 -28.37 5.38
N MET A 142 11.38 -29.30 4.42
CA MET A 142 12.56 -29.46 3.57
C MET A 142 12.68 -28.30 2.59
N GLU A 143 11.55 -27.85 2.03
CA GLU A 143 11.52 -26.66 1.20
C GLU A 143 11.82 -25.41 2.00
N LEU A 144 11.24 -25.28 3.20
CA LEU A 144 11.40 -24.11 4.07
C LEU A 144 12.88 -23.83 4.40
N LYS A 145 13.69 -24.88 4.64
CA LYS A 145 15.14 -24.78 4.90
C LYS A 145 15.95 -24.15 3.78
N LYS A 146 15.42 -24.05 2.56
CA LYS A 146 16.09 -23.36 1.44
C LYS A 146 16.05 -21.85 1.58
N TYR A 147 15.08 -21.33 2.32
CA TYR A 147 14.77 -19.90 2.37
C TYR A 147 14.96 -19.31 3.76
N VAL A 148 14.80 -20.11 4.81
CA VAL A 148 14.93 -19.67 6.21
C VAL A 148 16.16 -20.31 6.83
N ASP A 149 16.80 -19.60 7.77
CA ASP A 149 17.95 -20.15 8.50
C ASP A 149 17.60 -21.47 9.20
N GLU A 150 18.46 -22.47 9.07
CA GLU A 150 18.19 -23.82 9.56
C GLU A 150 17.97 -23.85 11.09
N SER A 151 18.67 -23.00 11.84
CA SER A 151 18.48 -22.89 13.29
C SER A 151 17.05 -22.50 13.65
N VAL A 152 16.51 -21.51 12.92
CA VAL A 152 15.15 -21.00 13.06
C VAL A 152 14.13 -22.06 12.65
N VAL A 153 14.35 -22.75 11.53
CA VAL A 153 13.43 -23.79 11.07
C VAL A 153 13.30 -24.91 12.10
N ASN A 154 14.41 -25.35 12.70
CA ASN A 154 14.38 -26.42 13.69
C ASN A 154 13.68 -26.02 14.98
N GLU A 155 13.75 -24.75 15.39
CA GLU A 155 13.17 -24.27 16.66
C GLU A 155 11.72 -23.78 16.51
N LYS A 156 11.38 -23.08 15.41
CA LYS A 156 10.17 -22.26 15.29
C LYS A 156 9.24 -22.66 14.14
N SER A 157 9.58 -23.67 13.33
CA SER A 157 8.75 -24.10 12.19
C SER A 157 7.32 -24.47 12.59
N GLN A 158 7.11 -25.06 13.76
CA GLN A 158 5.77 -25.46 14.18
C GLN A 158 4.85 -24.25 14.40
N SER A 159 5.32 -23.20 15.09
CA SER A 159 4.56 -21.97 15.33
C SER A 159 4.24 -21.25 14.02
N LEU A 160 5.23 -21.21 13.14
CA LEU A 160 5.11 -20.71 11.78
C LEU A 160 4.03 -21.46 10.98
N PHE A 161 4.08 -22.79 10.93
CA PHE A 161 3.07 -23.59 10.25
C PHE A 161 1.68 -23.41 10.83
N THR A 162 1.56 -23.28 12.16
CA THR A 162 0.28 -23.03 12.82
C THR A 162 -0.33 -21.68 12.40
N PHE A 163 0.49 -20.63 12.27
CA PHE A 163 0.03 -19.32 11.80
C PHE A 163 -0.44 -19.36 10.34
N TYR A 164 0.35 -19.95 9.44
CA TYR A 164 0.00 -19.98 8.01
C TYR A 164 -1.03 -21.05 7.64
N GLU A 165 -1.39 -21.96 8.56
CA GLU A 165 -2.43 -22.97 8.31
C GLU A 165 -3.80 -22.35 8.01
N SER A 166 -4.11 -21.20 8.60
CA SER A 166 -5.38 -20.52 8.37
C SER A 166 -5.33 -19.51 7.23
N MET A 167 -4.18 -19.26 6.62
CA MET A 167 -4.03 -18.28 5.54
C MET A 167 -4.84 -18.68 4.30
N ASN A 168 -5.74 -17.81 3.85
CA ASN A 168 -6.39 -17.94 2.55
C ASN A 168 -5.48 -17.36 1.44
N GLU A 169 -4.77 -18.23 0.71
CA GLU A 169 -3.80 -17.80 -0.31
C GLU A 169 -4.40 -16.97 -1.45
N LYS A 170 -5.70 -17.14 -1.70
CA LYS A 170 -6.40 -16.42 -2.79
C LYS A 170 -6.65 -14.95 -2.46
N THR A 171 -6.47 -14.58 -1.20
CA THR A 171 -6.74 -13.23 -0.67
C THR A 171 -5.48 -12.47 -0.31
N ILE A 172 -4.31 -13.05 -0.61
CA ILE A 172 -3.03 -12.40 -0.32
C ILE A 172 -2.90 -11.13 -1.16
N ILE A 173 -2.65 -10.02 -0.48
CA ILE A 173 -2.45 -8.70 -1.07
C ILE A 173 -1.14 -8.11 -0.55
N LEU A 174 -0.33 -7.56 -1.44
CA LEU A 174 0.80 -6.72 -1.06
C LEU A 174 0.29 -5.38 -0.51
N ARG A 175 0.62 -5.08 0.73
CA ARG A 175 0.28 -3.83 1.43
C ARG A 175 1.37 -2.78 1.28
N GLY A 176 2.64 -3.18 1.29
CA GLY A 176 3.75 -2.25 1.13
C GLY A 176 5.09 -2.96 1.08
N ILE A 177 6.11 -2.23 0.63
CA ILE A 177 7.50 -2.68 0.70
C ILE A 177 8.32 -1.53 1.28
N VAL A 178 8.99 -1.78 2.40
CA VAL A 178 9.86 -0.81 3.06
C VAL A 178 11.31 -1.25 2.89
N PRO A 179 12.11 -0.57 2.04
CA PRO A 179 13.53 -0.89 1.90
C PRO A 179 14.32 -0.40 3.13
N ASN A 180 15.18 -1.26 3.65
CA ASN A 180 16.23 -0.91 4.61
C ASN A 180 17.59 -1.08 3.90
N MET A 181 18.11 0.05 3.41
CA MET A 181 19.35 0.12 2.65
C MET A 181 20.60 -0.14 3.49
N GLU A 182 20.54 0.00 4.82
CA GLU A 182 21.69 -0.22 5.70
C GLU A 182 21.95 -1.72 5.91
N GLU A 183 20.89 -2.53 5.87
CA GLU A 183 20.93 -3.97 6.12
C GLU A 183 20.72 -4.82 4.85
N ASN A 184 20.64 -4.19 3.67
CA ASN A 184 20.27 -4.86 2.41
C ASN A 184 19.03 -5.74 2.57
N ARG A 185 17.98 -5.16 3.18
CA ARG A 185 16.77 -5.87 3.57
C ARG A 185 15.54 -5.14 3.06
N PHE A 186 14.53 -5.90 2.65
CA PHE A 186 13.20 -5.36 2.34
C PHE A 186 12.19 -5.93 3.32
N GLU A 187 11.41 -5.07 3.97
CA GLU A 187 10.21 -5.51 4.68
C GLU A 187 9.04 -5.53 3.69
N ILE A 188 8.47 -6.70 3.48
CA ILE A 188 7.33 -6.95 2.62
C ILE A 188 6.11 -7.11 3.53
N LEU A 189 5.23 -6.11 3.48
CA LEU A 189 3.97 -6.10 4.21
C LEU A 189 2.91 -6.77 3.34
N ILE A 190 2.35 -7.88 3.82
CA ILE A 190 1.25 -8.57 3.16
C ILE A 190 0.01 -8.58 4.06
N SER A 191 -1.16 -8.79 3.45
CA SER A 191 -2.36 -9.16 4.19
C SER A 191 -3.10 -10.31 3.54
N PHE A 192 -3.82 -11.09 4.33
CA PHE A 192 -4.68 -12.18 3.85
C PHE A 192 -5.82 -12.44 4.84
N GLU A 193 -6.90 -13.08 4.37
CA GLU A 193 -8.00 -13.53 5.22
C GLU A 193 -7.59 -14.76 6.02
N ASP A 194 -8.01 -14.79 7.29
CA ASP A 194 -7.96 -15.99 8.13
C ASP A 194 -9.21 -16.86 7.88
N THR A 195 -8.99 -18.09 7.40
CA THR A 195 -10.06 -19.07 7.12
C THR A 195 -10.74 -19.63 8.38
N LYS A 196 -10.07 -19.58 9.55
CA LYS A 196 -10.62 -20.00 10.84
C LYS A 196 -11.43 -18.88 11.49
N GLU A 197 -11.01 -17.64 11.32
CA GLU A 197 -11.64 -16.45 11.90
C GLU A 197 -12.17 -15.52 10.80
N ASN A 198 -13.26 -15.91 10.14
CA ASN A 198 -13.95 -15.06 9.16
C ASN A 198 -14.70 -13.91 9.87
N PRO A 199 -14.52 -12.60 9.54
CA PRO A 199 -13.79 -12.02 8.40
C PRO A 199 -12.53 -11.20 8.80
N TYR A 200 -11.61 -11.74 9.60
CA TYR A 200 -10.40 -10.98 9.97
C TYR A 200 -9.34 -11.03 8.87
N LEU A 201 -8.84 -9.85 8.50
CA LEU A 201 -7.64 -9.71 7.70
C LEU A 201 -6.43 -9.69 8.64
N ILE A 202 -5.52 -10.64 8.42
CA ILE A 202 -4.22 -10.66 9.08
C ILE A 202 -3.27 -9.78 8.26
N GLN A 203 -2.63 -8.82 8.91
CA GLN A 203 -1.48 -8.12 8.35
C GLN A 203 -0.20 -8.75 8.90
N HIS A 204 0.78 -8.96 8.00
CA HIS A 204 2.00 -9.66 8.37
C HIS A 204 3.24 -9.14 7.62
N SER A 205 4.35 -9.05 8.34
CA SER A 205 5.64 -8.61 7.80
C SER A 205 6.56 -9.80 7.51
N ILE A 206 7.04 -9.87 6.28
CA ILE A 206 8.09 -10.81 5.85
C ILE A 206 9.30 -9.99 5.45
N PHE A 207 10.47 -10.31 6.00
CA PHE A 207 11.70 -9.61 5.67
C PHE A 207 12.53 -10.44 4.68
N LEU A 208 12.89 -9.82 3.57
CA LEU A 208 13.73 -10.38 2.52
C LEU A 208 15.15 -9.82 2.69
N ASN A 209 16.07 -10.67 3.15
CA ASN A 209 17.49 -10.33 3.29
C ASN A 209 18.25 -10.75 2.03
N THR A 210 18.96 -9.81 1.41
CA THR A 210 19.92 -10.09 0.34
C THR A 210 21.33 -10.00 0.95
N GLU A 211 21.78 -11.07 1.61
CA GLU A 211 23.08 -11.12 2.32
C GLU A 211 24.26 -10.97 1.33
N ASP A 212 24.12 -11.53 0.12
CA ASP A 212 25.03 -11.41 -1.02
C ASP A 212 24.20 -11.42 -2.31
N GLU A 213 24.69 -10.87 -3.43
CA GLU A 213 24.00 -10.78 -4.74
C GLU A 213 23.45 -12.12 -5.31
N GLN A 214 23.66 -13.25 -4.61
CA GLN A 214 23.22 -14.59 -5.01
C GLN A 214 22.47 -15.38 -3.92
N LYS A 215 22.34 -14.86 -2.69
CA LYS A 215 21.67 -15.57 -1.59
C LYS A 215 20.63 -14.69 -0.91
N VAL A 216 19.41 -15.20 -0.92
CA VAL A 216 18.23 -14.58 -0.36
C VAL A 216 17.76 -15.41 0.82
N LYS A 217 17.56 -14.78 1.97
CA LYS A 217 16.93 -15.42 3.11
C LYS A 217 15.66 -14.66 3.51
N ILE A 218 14.69 -15.42 4.01
CA ILE A 218 13.48 -14.91 4.62
C ILE A 218 13.65 -14.92 6.13
N GLU A 219 13.45 -13.76 6.75
CA GLU A 219 13.14 -13.65 8.16
C GLU A 219 11.66 -13.31 8.31
N ASP A 220 10.90 -14.17 8.99
CA ASP A 220 9.49 -13.91 9.27
C ASP A 220 9.34 -13.05 10.53
N GLY A 221 8.46 -12.04 10.49
CA GLY A 221 8.21 -11.12 11.60
C GLY A 221 7.80 -11.80 12.91
N LEU A 222 7.17 -12.98 12.85
CA LEU A 222 6.82 -13.80 14.03
C LEU A 222 8.04 -14.30 14.80
N LEU A 223 9.23 -14.26 14.19
CA LEU A 223 10.44 -14.86 14.75
C LEU A 223 11.26 -13.89 15.61
N LYS A 224 10.99 -12.57 15.53
CA LYS A 224 11.87 -11.52 16.09
C LYS A 224 11.67 -11.24 17.60
N SER A 225 10.57 -11.62 18.24
CA SER A 225 10.40 -11.57 19.73
C SER A 225 8.95 -11.86 20.15
N ASP A 226 8.78 -12.42 21.36
CA ASP A 226 7.52 -12.85 22.00
C ASP A 226 6.38 -11.81 22.17
N ASP A 227 6.51 -10.59 21.64
CA ASP A 227 5.56 -9.49 21.88
C ASP A 227 5.21 -8.63 20.65
N LYS A 228 5.57 -9.01 19.43
CA LYS A 228 4.98 -8.34 18.24
C LYS A 228 3.65 -9.00 17.89
N LYS A 229 2.59 -8.39 18.44
CA LYS A 229 1.19 -8.63 18.09
C LYS A 229 1.06 -8.72 16.57
N VAL A 230 0.64 -9.88 16.06
CA VAL A 230 -0.03 -9.95 14.77
C VAL A 230 -1.19 -8.95 14.86
N GLU A 231 -1.14 -7.88 14.09
CA GLU A 231 -2.25 -6.93 14.04
C GLU A 231 -3.37 -7.61 13.27
N THR A 232 -4.30 -8.22 14.01
CA THR A 232 -5.63 -8.56 13.51
C THR A 232 -6.37 -7.25 13.32
N VAL A 233 -6.20 -6.65 12.14
CA VAL A 233 -6.97 -5.47 11.77
C VAL A 233 -8.36 -5.99 11.43
N LYS A 234 -9.30 -5.77 12.36
CA LYS A 234 -10.73 -5.95 12.10
C LYS A 234 -11.09 -4.96 10.99
N ASN A 235 -11.17 -5.44 9.75
CA ASN A 235 -11.44 -4.60 8.58
C ASN A 235 -12.94 -4.33 8.46
N GLU A 236 -13.54 -3.87 9.55
CA GLU A 236 -14.92 -3.43 9.59
C GLU A 236 -14.88 -1.92 9.72
N PHE A 237 -14.64 -1.26 8.59
CA PHE A 237 -15.10 0.13 8.45
C PHE A 237 -16.58 0.14 8.87
N GLU A 238 -16.89 0.82 9.97
CA GLU A 238 -18.25 0.84 10.49
C GLU A 238 -18.65 2.24 10.90
N LEU A 239 -19.81 2.67 10.39
CA LEU A 239 -20.48 3.81 10.98
C LEU A 239 -20.94 3.47 12.40
N THR A 240 -20.67 4.37 13.34
CA THR A 240 -21.32 4.34 14.65
C THR A 240 -22.84 4.46 14.48
N ASN A 241 -23.63 4.09 15.48
CA ASN A 241 -25.09 4.18 15.36
C ASN A 241 -25.57 5.60 15.05
N ALA A 242 -24.93 6.62 15.62
CA ALA A 242 -25.25 8.02 15.33
C ALA A 242 -24.87 8.42 13.89
N GLU A 243 -23.70 8.01 13.41
CA GLU A 243 -23.29 8.25 12.01
C GLU A 243 -24.23 7.55 11.03
N ARG A 244 -24.60 6.30 11.31
CA ARG A 244 -25.52 5.52 10.49
C ARG A 244 -26.92 6.15 10.43
N GLU A 245 -27.44 6.61 11.57
CA GLU A 245 -28.72 7.32 11.59
C GLU A 245 -28.69 8.60 10.76
N ASN A 246 -27.65 9.42 10.92
CA ASN A 246 -27.49 10.65 10.12
C ASN A 246 -27.33 10.34 8.63
N TYR A 247 -26.62 9.27 8.28
CA TYR A 247 -26.46 8.83 6.90
C TYR A 247 -27.78 8.42 6.24
N GLU A 248 -28.58 7.60 6.92
CA GLU A 248 -29.89 7.17 6.39
C GLU A 248 -30.87 8.34 6.24
N TRP A 249 -30.84 9.30 7.18
CA TRP A 249 -31.64 10.52 7.06
C TRP A 249 -31.16 11.42 5.94
N PHE A 250 -29.86 11.68 5.87
CA PHE A 250 -29.26 12.47 4.79
C PHE A 250 -29.54 11.87 3.42
N LYS A 251 -29.42 10.55 3.25
CA LYS A 251 -29.70 9.86 1.99
C LYS A 251 -31.14 9.99 1.49
N LYS A 252 -32.09 10.31 2.37
CA LYS A 252 -33.52 10.39 2.03
C LYS A 252 -33.90 11.66 1.29
N ASP A 253 -33.30 12.79 1.66
CA ASP A 253 -33.66 14.11 1.14
C ASP A 253 -32.46 15.05 0.88
N TYR A 254 -31.25 14.58 1.17
CA TYR A 254 -29.99 15.32 1.09
C TYR A 254 -29.99 16.63 1.90
N ASP A 255 -30.80 16.70 2.97
CA ASP A 255 -30.78 17.84 3.86
C ASP A 255 -29.51 17.86 4.70
N GLU A 256 -28.67 18.86 4.43
CA GLU A 256 -27.39 19.10 5.12
C GLU A 256 -27.56 19.39 6.61
N SER A 257 -28.78 19.66 7.09
CA SER A 257 -29.05 19.75 8.54
C SER A 257 -28.68 18.46 9.28
N ASN A 258 -28.79 17.29 8.62
CA ASN A 258 -28.38 15.98 9.14
C ASN A 258 -26.85 15.83 9.28
N LEU A 259 -26.06 16.78 8.74
CA LEU A 259 -24.60 16.75 8.80
C LEU A 259 -24.01 17.80 9.76
N LYS A 260 -24.82 18.74 10.26
CA LYS A 260 -24.32 19.91 11.02
C LYS A 260 -23.58 19.57 12.31
N ASP A 261 -24.04 18.53 13.01
CA ASP A 261 -23.44 18.11 14.28
C ASP A 261 -22.35 17.05 14.09
N LEU A 262 -22.08 16.64 12.84
CA LEU A 262 -21.05 15.67 12.53
C LEU A 262 -19.68 16.32 12.48
N SER A 263 -18.70 15.60 13.00
CA SER A 263 -17.29 15.96 12.84
C SER A 263 -16.87 15.79 11.36
N PRO A 264 -15.81 16.49 10.91
CA PRO A 264 -15.26 16.27 9.56
C PRO A 264 -14.90 14.80 9.28
N ILE A 265 -14.43 14.08 10.30
CA ILE A 265 -14.11 12.65 10.21
C ILE A 265 -15.39 11.85 9.95
N SER A 266 -16.46 12.13 10.70
CA SER A 266 -17.75 11.46 10.53
C SER A 266 -18.34 11.71 9.14
N VAL A 267 -18.27 12.93 8.61
CA VAL A 267 -18.72 13.20 7.22
C VAL A 267 -17.85 12.46 6.21
N ALA A 268 -16.53 12.41 6.40
CA ALA A 268 -15.64 11.64 5.55
C ALA A 268 -15.96 10.13 5.60
N LYS A 269 -16.34 9.59 6.75
CA LYS A 269 -16.85 8.21 6.87
C LYS A 269 -18.16 8.04 6.10
N LEU A 270 -19.12 8.95 6.20
CA LEU A 270 -20.37 8.86 5.41
C LEU A 270 -20.08 8.80 3.92
N TYR A 271 -19.10 9.56 3.45
CA TYR A 271 -18.63 9.51 2.07
C TYR A 271 -18.06 8.14 1.70
N VAL A 272 -17.22 7.54 2.55
CA VAL A 272 -16.72 6.18 2.34
C VAL A 272 -17.86 5.16 2.31
N GLN A 273 -18.86 5.28 3.19
CA GLN A 273 -20.05 4.41 3.19
C GLN A 273 -20.83 4.51 1.88
N ALA A 274 -21.05 5.72 1.34
CA ALA A 274 -21.71 5.91 0.06
C ALA A 274 -20.99 5.19 -1.09
N LYS A 275 -19.65 5.21 -1.09
CA LYS A 275 -18.83 4.45 -2.06
C LYS A 275 -19.00 2.94 -1.89
N LEU A 276 -19.01 2.44 -0.66
CA LEU A 276 -19.20 1.01 -0.37
C LEU A 276 -20.60 0.51 -0.75
N ASP A 277 -21.61 1.36 -0.63
CA ASP A 277 -22.99 1.09 -1.04
C ASP A 277 -23.17 1.18 -2.57
N GLY A 278 -22.20 1.78 -3.28
CA GLY A 278 -22.32 2.12 -4.70
C GLY A 278 -23.35 3.22 -4.95
N ASP A 279 -23.71 3.99 -3.91
CA ASP A 279 -24.70 5.06 -3.97
C ASP A 279 -24.05 6.35 -4.46
N ARG A 280 -23.94 6.47 -5.78
CA ARG A 280 -23.29 7.60 -6.45
C ARG A 280 -24.02 8.93 -6.23
N GLU A 281 -25.33 8.90 -5.99
CA GLU A 281 -26.05 10.14 -5.71
C GLU A 281 -25.67 10.65 -4.33
N THR A 282 -25.73 9.80 -3.31
CA THR A 282 -25.30 10.17 -1.96
C THR A 282 -23.81 10.53 -1.91
N GLU A 283 -22.96 9.82 -2.66
CA GLU A 283 -21.53 10.17 -2.82
C GLU A 283 -21.38 11.62 -3.32
N TYR A 284 -22.13 11.99 -4.36
CA TYR A 284 -22.05 13.32 -4.94
C TYR A 284 -22.51 14.42 -3.98
N GLU A 285 -23.62 14.19 -3.27
CA GLU A 285 -24.21 15.18 -2.34
C GLU A 285 -23.32 15.44 -1.10
N LEU A 286 -22.39 14.52 -0.81
CA LEU A 286 -21.36 14.67 0.21
C LEU A 286 -20.14 15.47 -0.25
N TYR A 287 -20.00 15.77 -1.54
CA TYR A 287 -19.04 16.77 -1.99
C TYR A 287 -19.50 18.19 -1.64
N THR A 288 -18.54 19.09 -1.47
CA THR A 288 -18.79 20.52 -1.23
C THR A 288 -19.69 21.14 -2.31
N SER A 289 -20.68 21.90 -1.86
CA SER A 289 -21.59 22.66 -2.73
C SER A 289 -21.06 24.07 -3.06
N ARG A 290 -19.85 24.42 -2.58
CA ARG A 290 -19.27 25.73 -2.85
C ARG A 290 -18.86 25.86 -4.31
N SER A 291 -19.38 26.88 -4.98
CA SER A 291 -19.13 27.13 -6.40
C SER A 291 -17.65 27.27 -6.80
N ASP A 292 -16.78 27.70 -5.88
CA ASP A 292 -15.33 27.81 -6.10
C ASP A 292 -14.57 26.47 -5.95
N HIS A 293 -15.25 25.42 -5.47
CA HIS A 293 -14.68 24.09 -5.24
C HIS A 293 -15.41 22.95 -5.98
N ILE A 294 -16.57 23.23 -6.59
CA ILE A 294 -17.26 22.29 -7.48
C ILE A 294 -16.45 22.10 -8.76
N LEU A 295 -16.25 20.84 -9.17
CA LEU A 295 -15.46 20.51 -10.36
C LEU A 295 -16.28 20.01 -11.55
N TRP A 296 -17.44 19.41 -11.29
CA TRP A 296 -18.37 18.87 -12.28
C TRP A 296 -19.79 18.81 -11.69
N THR A 297 -20.81 18.63 -12.54
CA THR A 297 -22.21 18.56 -12.11
C THR A 297 -22.62 17.16 -11.66
N LYS A 298 -23.77 17.04 -10.97
CA LYS A 298 -24.31 15.73 -10.56
C LYS A 298 -24.52 14.82 -11.77
N GLU A 299 -25.04 15.37 -12.86
CA GLU A 299 -25.27 14.62 -14.11
C GLU A 299 -23.95 14.09 -14.69
N GLU A 300 -22.89 14.91 -14.69
CA GLU A 300 -21.55 14.48 -15.11
C GLU A 300 -21.02 13.37 -14.20
N HIS A 301 -21.17 13.52 -12.88
CA HIS A 301 -20.75 12.49 -11.92
C HIS A 301 -21.44 11.15 -12.15
N LEU A 302 -22.75 11.17 -12.40
CA LEU A 302 -23.53 9.96 -12.65
C LEU A 302 -23.26 9.35 -14.03
N SER A 303 -22.68 10.12 -14.97
CA SER A 303 -22.29 9.63 -16.30
C SER A 303 -20.97 8.85 -16.30
N PHE A 304 -20.14 8.98 -15.26
CA PHE A 304 -18.87 8.25 -15.20
C PHE A 304 -19.10 6.73 -15.06
N PRO A 305 -18.29 5.90 -15.75
CA PRO A 305 -18.34 4.45 -15.59
C PRO A 305 -18.25 4.02 -14.14
N ALA A 306 -19.09 3.06 -13.72
CA ALA A 306 -19.05 2.51 -12.36
C ALA A 306 -17.68 1.88 -12.00
N THR A 307 -16.92 1.43 -13.01
CA THR A 307 -15.54 0.94 -12.87
C THR A 307 -14.58 2.00 -12.33
N ASP A 308 -14.89 3.28 -12.49
CA ASP A 308 -14.03 4.39 -12.08
C ASP A 308 -14.17 4.70 -10.57
N SER A 309 -15.16 4.11 -9.89
CA SER A 309 -15.38 4.28 -8.44
C SER A 309 -14.52 3.36 -7.56
N GLY A 310 -13.81 2.40 -8.15
CA GLY A 310 -13.05 1.37 -7.43
C GLY A 310 -13.91 0.20 -6.92
N THR A 311 -13.28 -0.93 -6.62
CA THR A 311 -13.98 -2.07 -5.99
C THR A 311 -14.12 -1.86 -4.48
N LYS A 312 -15.01 -2.61 -3.82
CA LYS A 312 -15.20 -2.53 -2.36
C LYS A 312 -13.90 -2.76 -1.60
N GLU A 313 -13.11 -3.74 -2.04
CA GLU A 313 -11.82 -4.10 -1.45
C GLU A 313 -10.81 -2.96 -1.59
N GLN A 314 -10.82 -2.27 -2.75
CA GLN A 314 -9.97 -1.12 -2.99
C GLN A 314 -10.38 0.07 -2.14
N ILE A 315 -11.68 0.36 -2.03
CA ILE A 315 -12.20 1.43 -1.17
C ILE A 315 -11.82 1.20 0.30
N LEU A 316 -12.03 -0.02 0.80
CA LEU A 316 -11.64 -0.37 2.18
C LEU A 316 -10.13 -0.27 2.39
N ALA A 317 -9.32 -0.64 1.40
CA ALA A 317 -7.86 -0.49 1.48
C ALA A 317 -7.44 0.99 1.49
N ASP A 318 -8.00 1.80 0.59
CA ASP A 318 -7.66 3.21 0.42
C ASP A 318 -8.06 4.06 1.64
N PHE A 319 -9.15 3.71 2.31
CA PHE A 319 -9.66 4.41 3.48
C PHE A 319 -9.46 3.67 4.81
N SER A 320 -8.66 2.61 4.83
CA SER A 320 -8.28 1.92 6.06
C SER A 320 -7.65 2.90 7.04
N GLY A 321 -8.07 2.88 8.31
CA GLY A 321 -7.57 3.78 9.35
C GLY A 321 -8.26 5.15 9.41
N ILE A 322 -9.21 5.47 8.52
CA ILE A 322 -9.92 6.76 8.54
C ILE A 322 -10.67 7.01 9.86
N GLU A 323 -11.15 5.95 10.52
CA GLU A 323 -11.89 6.01 11.78
C GLU A 323 -11.03 6.51 12.95
N GLU A 324 -9.72 6.28 12.87
CA GLU A 324 -8.71 6.76 13.82
C GLU A 324 -8.00 8.03 13.32
N GLY A 325 -8.47 8.57 12.20
CA GLY A 325 -7.91 9.75 11.55
C GLY A 325 -7.98 11.00 12.41
N LYS A 326 -7.18 11.99 12.04
CA LYS A 326 -7.15 13.31 12.67
C LYS A 326 -7.54 14.38 11.68
N PHE A 327 -8.47 15.22 12.08
CA PHE A 327 -8.79 16.40 11.31
C PHE A 327 -7.76 17.52 11.54
N ILE A 328 -7.15 17.99 10.46
CA ILE A 328 -6.20 19.09 10.44
C ILE A 328 -6.82 20.22 9.62
N GLN A 329 -7.21 21.29 10.30
CA GLN A 329 -7.74 22.49 9.66
C GLN A 329 -6.58 23.37 9.15
N THR A 330 -6.62 23.73 7.87
CA THR A 330 -5.56 24.51 7.21
C THR A 330 -5.96 25.96 6.96
N SER A 331 -7.26 26.26 6.92
CA SER A 331 -7.81 27.60 6.83
C SER A 331 -9.19 27.67 7.50
N ASP A 332 -9.86 28.82 7.49
CA ASP A 332 -11.22 28.95 8.05
C ASP A 332 -12.24 28.02 7.38
N ILE A 333 -12.00 27.68 6.11
CA ILE A 333 -12.92 26.90 5.27
C ILE A 333 -12.30 25.61 4.72
N GLU A 334 -11.01 25.34 4.93
CA GLU A 334 -10.34 24.14 4.42
C GLU A 334 -9.67 23.35 5.55
N GLY A 335 -9.62 22.03 5.35
CA GLY A 335 -8.84 21.11 6.15
C GLY A 335 -8.75 19.76 5.45
N TYR A 336 -8.20 18.79 6.16
CA TYR A 336 -8.20 17.41 5.70
C TYR A 336 -8.21 16.45 6.89
N VAL A 337 -8.78 15.28 6.69
CA VAL A 337 -8.64 14.14 7.60
C VAL A 337 -7.37 13.41 7.20
N SER A 338 -6.33 13.49 8.03
CA SER A 338 -5.11 12.69 7.89
C SER A 338 -5.30 11.34 8.58
N PHE A 339 -4.97 10.26 7.89
CA PHE A 339 -5.00 8.91 8.44
C PHE A 339 -3.88 8.08 7.80
N THR A 340 -3.49 6.97 8.43
CA THR A 340 -2.44 6.11 7.90
C THR A 340 -3.06 4.79 7.43
N ASN A 341 -2.71 4.38 6.22
CA ASN A 341 -3.03 3.06 5.70
C ASN A 341 -1.75 2.36 5.22
N ALA A 342 -1.92 1.21 4.56
CA ALA A 342 -0.83 0.44 3.97
C ALA A 342 0.06 1.21 2.98
N ASN A 343 -0.50 2.23 2.30
CA ASN A 343 0.20 3.08 1.33
C ASN A 343 0.89 4.29 1.99
N GLY A 344 0.80 4.44 3.31
CA GLY A 344 1.41 5.54 4.07
C GLY A 344 0.38 6.54 4.58
N GLU A 345 0.81 7.80 4.73
CA GLU A 345 -0.08 8.87 5.16
C GLU A 345 -1.00 9.28 4.02
N MET A 346 -2.30 9.19 4.29
CA MET A 346 -3.39 9.52 3.39
C MET A 346 -4.12 10.77 3.89
N GLY A 347 -4.79 11.45 2.96
CA GLY A 347 -5.59 12.63 3.27
C GLY A 347 -6.94 12.58 2.57
N CYS A 348 -8.02 12.84 3.32
CA CYS A 348 -9.33 13.16 2.75
C CYS A 348 -9.55 14.67 2.90
N ARG A 349 -9.55 15.41 1.79
CA ARG A 349 -9.74 16.87 1.81
C ARG A 349 -11.17 17.19 2.25
N MET A 350 -11.30 18.19 3.11
CA MET A 350 -12.57 18.68 3.62
C MET A 350 -12.68 20.19 3.36
N VAL A 351 -13.87 20.64 2.96
CA VAL A 351 -14.19 22.05 2.72
C VAL A 351 -15.46 22.38 3.49
N LYS A 352 -15.46 23.51 4.20
CA LYS A 352 -16.62 24.00 4.95
C LYS A 352 -17.52 24.83 4.04
N ASP A 353 -18.73 24.35 3.82
CA ASP A 353 -19.76 25.04 3.05
C ASP A 353 -20.26 26.30 3.81
N GLU A 354 -20.98 27.17 3.10
CA GLU A 354 -21.41 28.48 3.64
C GLU A 354 -22.34 28.36 4.86
N ASN A 355 -23.04 27.23 4.99
CA ASN A 355 -23.89 26.90 6.13
C ASN A 355 -23.12 26.32 7.34
N GLY A 356 -21.80 26.21 7.25
CA GLY A 356 -20.93 25.72 8.32
C GLY A 356 -20.69 24.22 8.34
N VAL A 357 -21.30 23.45 7.43
CA VAL A 357 -21.13 22.00 7.31
C VAL A 357 -19.81 21.69 6.61
N TRP A 358 -19.03 20.75 7.16
CA TRP A 358 -17.86 20.22 6.47
C TRP A 358 -18.30 19.17 5.46
N LYS A 359 -17.84 19.29 4.21
CA LYS A 359 -18.07 18.33 3.12
C LYS A 359 -16.76 17.90 2.50
N VAL A 360 -16.79 16.81 1.73
CA VAL A 360 -15.60 16.31 1.05
C VAL A 360 -15.21 17.27 -0.07
N GLY A 361 -13.97 17.72 -0.07
CA GLY A 361 -13.36 18.41 -1.20
C GLY A 361 -12.80 17.37 -2.15
N PHE A 362 -13.11 17.47 -3.44
CA PHE A 362 -12.52 16.53 -4.39
C PHE A 362 -10.99 16.64 -4.41
N MET A 363 -10.32 15.49 -4.41
CA MET A 363 -8.92 15.35 -4.76
C MET A 363 -8.80 14.47 -5.99
N PRO A 364 -8.16 14.93 -7.08
CA PRO A 364 -7.77 14.03 -8.16
C PRO A 364 -6.86 12.96 -7.55
N THR A 365 -7.24 11.69 -7.68
CA THR A 365 -6.35 10.57 -7.39
C THR A 365 -5.14 10.66 -8.34
N GLN A 366 -3.93 10.46 -7.79
CA GLN A 366 -2.66 10.69 -8.49
C GLN A 366 -2.32 9.63 -9.54
#